data_AF-R7JAG4-F1
#
_entry.id   AF-R7JAG4-F1
#
_cell.length_a   1.000
_cell.length_b   1.000
_cell.length_c   1.000
_cell.angle_alpha   90.00
_cell.angle_beta   90.00
_cell.angle_gamma   90.00
#
_symmetry.space_group_name_H-M   'P 1'
#
loop_
_entity.id
_entity.type
_entity.pdbx_description
1 polymer ?
#
loop_
_entity_poly.entity_id
_entity_poly.type
_entity_poly.pdbx_seq_one_letter_code
_entity_poly.pdbx_strand_id
1 'polypeptide(L)'
;MKKLAVLCLAVILSSTSCFAWGWRNKDTKKNTSQAEIEVEPNGNGYVGKLPDLTKGFKTSEPQNTKPVFETTKDFNSSEEIKPVPRENPAFVNIILKQDKISPYLNDINELLPQLENLLTCIEDNSDVQKFNAKAYFFTKTMEYLKNKYDGLPESSYYSFQKLLELSTHTRSLAALRAEAEKYRPYLAYTGSGYLYNENVINEQLEYLKTEIEDTIVILKEAN
;
A
#
# COMPACT_ATOMS: atom_id res chain seq x y z
N MET A 1 42.58 -23.75 -24.14
CA MET A 1 42.94 -22.82 -23.04
C MET A 1 42.06 -21.57 -22.91
N LYS A 2 41.34 -21.13 -23.97
CA LYS A 2 40.44 -19.94 -23.88
C LYS A 2 39.09 -20.17 -23.18
N LYS A 3 38.66 -21.42 -22.97
CA LYS A 3 37.37 -21.74 -22.31
C LYS A 3 37.43 -21.83 -20.78
N LEU A 4 38.62 -22.04 -20.20
CA LEU A 4 38.82 -22.03 -18.74
C LEU A 4 38.90 -20.60 -18.18
N ALA A 5 39.44 -19.66 -18.95
CA ALA A 5 39.55 -18.25 -18.55
C ALA A 5 38.18 -17.56 -18.40
N VAL A 6 37.20 -17.93 -19.24
CA VAL A 6 35.83 -17.36 -19.19
C VAL A 6 35.06 -17.88 -17.96
N LEU A 7 35.35 -19.11 -17.53
CA LEU A 7 34.69 -19.72 -16.38
C LEU A 7 35.24 -19.18 -15.05
N CYS A 8 36.54 -18.86 -14.97
CA CYS A 8 37.11 -18.14 -13.82
C CYS A 8 36.59 -16.69 -13.72
N LEU A 9 36.32 -16.02 -14.85
CA LEU A 9 35.78 -14.64 -14.85
C LEU A 9 34.34 -14.58 -14.34
N ALA A 10 33.54 -15.63 -14.58
CA ALA A 10 32.15 -15.72 -14.13
C ALA A 10 32.02 -15.99 -12.61
N VAL A 11 33.01 -16.66 -12.01
CA VAL A 11 33.02 -16.95 -10.56
C VAL A 11 33.38 -15.69 -9.74
N ILE A 12 34.20 -14.79 -10.28
CA ILE A 12 34.60 -13.55 -9.58
C ILE A 12 33.45 -12.50 -9.54
N LEU A 13 32.47 -12.61 -10.45
CA LEU A 13 31.31 -11.70 -10.52
C LEU A 13 30.13 -12.12 -9.63
N SER A 14 30.20 -13.26 -8.93
CA SER A 14 29.12 -13.76 -8.07
C SER A 14 29.40 -13.69 -6.56
N SER A 15 30.56 -13.15 -6.14
CA SER A 15 30.79 -12.82 -4.73
C SER A 15 30.25 -11.43 -4.41
N THR A 16 29.07 -11.42 -3.82
CA THR A 16 28.48 -10.31 -3.08
C THR A 16 29.46 -9.76 -2.05
N SER A 17 29.81 -8.48 -2.16
CA SER A 17 30.33 -7.70 -1.03
C SER A 17 29.53 -6.40 -0.91
N CYS A 18 28.56 -6.42 0.01
CA CYS A 18 27.94 -5.23 0.57
C CYS A 18 29.04 -4.26 1.04
N PHE A 19 29.16 -3.11 0.38
CA PHE A 19 29.81 -1.94 0.97
C PHE A 19 28.77 -1.18 1.79
N ALA A 20 28.63 -1.56 3.07
CA ALA A 20 27.98 -0.71 4.07
C ALA A 20 29.01 0.31 4.56
N TRP A 21 28.99 1.52 3.99
CA TRP A 21 29.72 2.67 4.50
C TRP A 21 28.87 3.32 5.60
N GLY A 22 28.93 2.73 6.80
CA GLY A 22 28.33 3.27 8.01
C GLY A 22 29.43 3.72 8.95
N TRP A 23 29.67 5.03 9.03
CA TRP A 23 30.47 5.63 10.09
C TRP A 23 29.82 5.32 11.43
N ARG A 24 30.49 4.49 12.21
CA ARG A 24 30.11 4.14 13.56
C ARG A 24 30.76 5.15 14.50
N ASN A 25 29.99 6.16 14.91
CA ASN A 25 30.31 6.96 16.08
C ASN A 25 30.52 6.01 17.27
N LYS A 26 31.70 6.11 17.88
CA LYS A 26 31.96 5.50 19.18
C LYS A 26 32.16 6.63 20.16
N ASP A 27 31.07 6.98 20.82
CA ASP A 27 31.08 7.74 22.04
C ASP A 27 31.91 6.95 23.07
N THR A 28 33.03 7.53 23.48
CA THR A 28 33.74 7.12 24.69
C THR A 28 33.83 8.32 25.62
N LYS A 29 32.88 8.30 26.56
CA LYS A 29 33.01 8.69 27.97
C LYS A 29 33.36 10.16 28.30
N LYS A 30 32.36 10.80 28.90
CA LYS A 30 32.46 11.79 29.98
C LYS A 30 33.70 11.55 30.86
N ASN A 31 34.44 12.62 31.13
CA ASN A 31 35.00 12.92 32.45
C ASN A 31 34.92 14.43 32.65
N THR A 32 33.93 14.84 33.44
CA THR A 32 33.86 16.12 34.12
C THR A 32 34.86 16.09 35.27
N SER A 33 35.75 17.05 35.34
CA SER A 33 36.06 17.79 36.57
C SER A 33 37.19 18.78 36.29
N GLN A 34 36.89 20.04 36.61
CA GLN A 34 37.83 21.16 36.63
C GLN A 34 39.11 20.75 37.37
N ALA A 35 40.26 21.11 36.80
CA ALA A 35 41.52 21.04 37.52
C ALA A 35 41.46 22.06 38.68
N GLU A 36 41.18 21.58 39.89
CA GLU A 36 41.61 22.24 41.11
C GLU A 36 43.14 22.18 41.11
N ILE A 37 43.76 23.32 40.79
CA ILE A 37 45.18 23.53 41.07
C ILE A 37 45.26 23.76 42.58
N GLU A 38 45.56 22.71 43.34
CA GLU A 38 46.00 22.84 44.72
C GLU A 38 47.34 23.60 44.72
N VAL A 39 47.29 24.89 45.00
CA VAL A 39 48.47 25.69 45.30
C VAL A 39 48.79 25.48 46.77
N GLU A 40 49.84 24.71 47.07
CA GLU A 40 50.43 24.72 48.41
C GLU A 40 50.87 26.16 48.75
N PRO A 41 50.44 26.74 49.89
CA PRO A 41 50.86 28.08 50.26
C PRO A 41 52.31 28.02 50.73
N ASN A 42 53.23 28.37 49.83
CA ASN A 42 54.64 28.66 50.14
C ASN A 42 54.74 29.89 51.05
N GLY A 43 54.35 29.77 52.33
CA GLY A 43 54.81 30.51 53.53
C GLY A 43 54.88 32.05 53.53
N ASN A 44 54.62 32.71 52.41
CA ASN A 44 54.89 34.13 52.16
C ASN A 44 53.56 34.81 51.79
N GLY A 45 52.56 34.63 52.65
CA GLY A 45 51.29 35.34 52.57
C GLY A 45 51.36 36.69 53.30
N TYR A 46 50.59 37.67 52.82
CA TYR A 46 50.47 38.97 53.46
C TYR A 46 49.83 38.80 54.86
N VAL A 47 50.59 39.03 55.93
CA VAL A 47 50.08 38.97 57.31
C VAL A 47 49.65 40.37 57.75
N GLY A 48 48.37 40.66 57.59
CA GLY A 48 47.75 41.91 58.02
C GLY A 48 46.23 41.82 57.92
N LYS A 49 45.50 42.65 58.67
CA LYS A 49 44.04 42.73 58.50
C LYS A 49 43.73 43.41 57.16
N LEU A 50 42.90 42.76 56.35
CA LEU A 50 42.41 43.28 55.07
C LEU A 50 41.79 44.68 55.28
N PRO A 51 42.01 45.64 54.36
CA PRO A 51 41.35 46.94 54.43
C PRO A 51 39.84 46.78 54.30
N ASP A 52 39.11 47.45 55.18
CA ASP A 52 37.64 47.41 55.22
C ASP A 52 37.06 48.19 54.04
N LEU A 53 36.60 47.45 53.02
CA LEU A 53 36.05 47.99 51.78
C LEU A 53 34.67 48.63 51.95
N THR A 54 34.02 48.51 53.11
CA THR A 54 32.64 48.96 53.31
C THR A 54 32.49 50.47 53.57
N LYS A 55 33.58 51.18 53.86
CA LYS A 55 33.55 52.59 54.30
C LYS A 55 33.10 53.62 53.26
N GLY A 56 32.90 53.23 52.00
CA GLY A 56 32.42 54.10 50.92
C GLY A 56 31.05 53.72 50.34
N PHE A 57 30.49 52.57 50.71
CA PHE A 57 29.25 52.08 50.11
C PHE A 57 28.05 52.47 50.98
N LYS A 58 27.36 53.56 50.61
CA LYS A 58 26.02 53.82 51.15
C LYS A 58 25.04 52.92 50.40
N THR A 59 24.46 51.94 51.09
CA THR A 59 23.34 51.15 50.56
C THR A 59 22.13 52.07 50.46
N SER A 60 21.74 52.48 49.25
CA SER A 60 20.47 53.16 49.03
C SER A 60 19.34 52.13 49.12
N GLU A 61 18.32 52.40 49.94
CA GLU A 61 17.14 51.55 49.98
C GLU A 61 16.42 51.57 48.62
N PRO A 62 15.98 50.41 48.09
CA PRO A 62 15.34 50.36 46.79
C PRO A 62 13.98 51.07 46.85
N GLN A 63 13.76 52.04 45.96
CA GLN A 63 12.44 52.64 45.77
C GLN A 63 11.49 51.59 45.19
N ASN A 64 10.45 51.27 45.95
CA ASN A 64 9.41 50.33 45.53
C ASN A 64 8.37 51.08 44.69
N THR A 65 8.51 51.04 43.36
CA THR A 65 7.46 51.53 42.47
C THR A 65 6.54 50.37 42.09
N LYS A 66 5.23 50.54 42.29
CA LYS A 66 4.26 49.58 41.77
C LYS A 66 4.10 49.85 40.26
N PRO A 67 4.29 48.85 39.39
CA PRO A 67 3.94 49.03 37.98
C PRO A 67 2.44 49.27 37.86
N VAL A 68 2.07 50.30 37.10
CA VAL A 68 0.67 50.52 36.71
C VAL A 68 0.37 49.53 35.59
N PHE A 69 -0.48 48.55 35.87
CA PHE A 69 -1.01 47.68 34.84
C PHE A 69 -2.31 48.29 34.32
N GLU A 70 -2.33 48.72 33.06
CA GLU A 70 -3.58 48.94 32.36
C GLU A 70 -4.20 47.57 32.08
N THR A 71 -5.27 47.23 32.80
CA THR A 71 -6.05 46.04 32.47
C THR A 71 -6.76 46.30 31.14
N THR A 72 -6.24 45.75 30.04
CA THR A 72 -7.02 45.63 28.81
C THR A 72 -8.20 44.73 29.13
N LYS A 73 -9.43 45.26 29.04
CA LYS A 73 -10.66 44.52 29.36
C LYS A 73 -10.93 43.34 28.41
N ASP A 74 -10.09 43.18 27.40
CA ASP A 74 -10.33 42.32 26.24
C ASP A 74 -9.11 41.48 25.84
N PHE A 75 -8.21 41.13 26.77
CA PHE A 75 -7.13 40.18 26.46
C PHE A 75 -7.65 38.75 26.20
N ASN A 76 -8.94 38.48 26.48
CA ASN A 76 -9.65 37.25 26.15
C ASN A 76 -11.05 37.53 25.58
N SER A 77 -11.25 38.61 24.81
CA SER A 77 -12.56 38.89 24.22
C SER A 77 -12.80 38.03 22.96
N SER A 78 -13.69 37.04 23.14
CA SER A 78 -14.72 36.63 22.17
C SER A 78 -14.30 36.05 20.80
N GLU A 79 -13.18 35.35 20.71
CA GLU A 79 -13.21 34.11 19.92
C GLU A 79 -13.39 32.97 20.91
N GLU A 80 -14.64 32.80 21.35
CA GLU A 80 -15.11 31.55 21.92
C GLU A 80 -14.61 30.44 21.00
N ILE A 81 -13.73 29.57 21.50
CA ILE A 81 -13.27 28.40 20.76
C ILE A 81 -14.54 27.64 20.42
N LYS A 82 -14.97 27.72 19.16
CA LYS A 82 -16.18 27.02 18.71
C LYS A 82 -15.99 25.55 19.08
N PRO A 83 -16.96 24.93 19.77
CA PRO A 83 -16.84 23.52 20.09
C PRO A 83 -16.62 22.75 18.80
N VAL A 84 -15.71 21.77 18.83
CA VAL A 84 -15.39 20.97 17.65
C VAL A 84 -16.70 20.41 17.08
N PRO A 85 -17.01 20.63 15.80
CA PRO A 85 -18.24 20.15 15.19
C PRO A 85 -18.21 18.62 15.06
N ARG A 86 -18.55 17.91 16.14
CA ARG A 86 -18.62 16.44 16.19
C ARG A 86 -19.74 15.87 15.32
N GLU A 87 -20.76 16.68 15.05
CA GLU A 87 -21.92 16.30 14.24
C GLU A 87 -21.68 16.46 12.73
N ASN A 88 -20.54 17.02 12.31
CA ASN A 88 -20.23 17.13 10.89
C ASN A 88 -19.54 15.83 10.42
N PRO A 89 -20.19 14.99 9.60
CA PRO A 89 -19.62 13.73 9.14
C PRO A 89 -18.32 13.93 8.34
N ALA A 90 -18.11 15.12 7.77
CA ALA A 90 -16.85 15.45 7.10
C ALA A 90 -15.66 15.59 8.07
N PHE A 91 -15.88 15.89 9.36
CA PHE A 91 -14.82 16.03 10.37
C PHE A 91 -14.58 14.73 11.16
N VAL A 92 -15.60 13.90 11.36
CA VAL A 92 -15.44 12.55 11.95
C VAL A 92 -14.68 11.62 11.00
N ASN A 93 -14.86 11.79 9.68
CA ASN A 93 -14.16 11.02 8.66
C ASN A 93 -12.67 11.40 8.46
N ILE A 94 -12.17 12.51 9.04
CA ILE A 94 -10.76 12.90 8.90
C ILE A 94 -9.85 12.11 9.84
N ILE A 95 -10.38 11.55 10.94
CA ILE A 95 -9.57 10.89 11.98
C ILE A 95 -9.53 9.36 11.83
N LEU A 96 -10.49 8.76 11.12
CA LEU A 96 -10.41 7.35 10.72
C LEU A 96 -10.00 7.28 9.25
N LYS A 97 -8.69 7.27 8.99
CA LYS A 97 -8.19 6.88 7.67
C LYS A 97 -8.72 5.49 7.39
N GLN A 98 -9.58 5.35 6.37
CA GLN A 98 -9.99 4.04 5.88
C GLN A 98 -8.74 3.21 5.61
N ASP A 99 -8.75 1.95 6.03
CA ASP A 99 -7.63 1.05 5.78
C ASP A 99 -7.35 1.02 4.29
N LYS A 100 -6.07 1.13 3.93
CA LYS A 100 -5.66 1.08 2.53
C LYS A 100 -6.02 -0.32 2.01
N ILE A 101 -7.01 -0.37 1.12
CA ILE A 101 -7.38 -1.59 0.40
C ILE A 101 -6.13 -2.11 -0.31
N SER A 102 -5.90 -3.42 -0.22
CA SER A 102 -4.74 -4.03 -0.86
C SER A 102 -4.78 -3.78 -2.38
N PRO A 103 -3.62 -3.63 -3.05
CA PRO A 103 -3.58 -3.47 -4.50
C PRO A 103 -4.34 -4.59 -5.24
N TYR A 104 -4.31 -5.79 -4.69
CA TYR A 104 -5.01 -6.97 -5.20
C TYR A 104 -6.53 -6.83 -5.18
N LEU A 105 -7.12 -6.38 -4.07
CA LEU A 105 -8.56 -6.20 -4.00
C LEU A 105 -9.05 -5.10 -4.94
N ASN A 106 -8.26 -4.03 -5.11
CA ASN A 106 -8.57 -2.99 -6.09
C ASN A 106 -8.63 -3.56 -7.52
N ASP A 107 -7.60 -4.32 -7.92
CA ASP A 107 -7.52 -4.95 -9.25
C ASP A 107 -8.69 -5.92 -9.50
N ILE A 108 -9.07 -6.70 -8.49
CA ILE A 108 -10.20 -7.64 -8.60
C ILE A 108 -11.54 -6.92 -8.69
N ASN A 109 -11.71 -5.80 -7.99
CA ASN A 109 -12.91 -5.00 -8.08
C ASN A 109 -13.13 -4.39 -9.47
N GLU A 110 -12.05 -4.17 -10.23
CA GLU A 110 -12.15 -3.75 -11.63
C GLU A 110 -12.71 -4.86 -12.55
N LEU A 111 -12.68 -6.13 -12.13
CA LEU A 111 -13.23 -7.26 -12.90
C LEU A 111 -14.74 -7.43 -12.72
N LEU A 112 -15.31 -7.00 -11.59
CA LEU A 112 -16.75 -7.10 -11.32
C LEU A 112 -17.62 -6.58 -12.47
N PRO A 113 -17.42 -5.35 -13.00
CA PRO A 113 -18.23 -4.88 -14.12
C PRO A 113 -18.04 -5.72 -15.39
N GLN A 114 -16.88 -6.36 -15.59
CA GLN A 114 -16.66 -7.23 -16.75
C GLN A 114 -17.43 -8.55 -16.62
N LEU A 115 -17.47 -9.12 -15.41
CA LEU A 115 -18.23 -10.33 -15.09
C LEU A 115 -19.74 -10.09 -15.19
N GLU A 116 -20.23 -8.98 -14.64
CA GLU A 116 -21.64 -8.57 -14.77
C GLU A 116 -22.03 -8.37 -16.24
N ASN A 117 -21.16 -7.72 -17.02
CA ASN A 117 -21.36 -7.57 -18.46
C ASN A 117 -21.40 -8.90 -19.22
N LEU A 118 -20.62 -9.90 -18.81
CA LEU A 118 -20.65 -11.24 -19.37
C LEU A 118 -21.95 -11.95 -19.01
N LEU A 119 -22.38 -11.86 -17.75
CA LEU A 119 -23.62 -12.44 -17.26
C LEU A 119 -24.83 -11.89 -18.02
N THR A 120 -24.97 -10.56 -18.12
CA THR A 120 -26.03 -9.93 -18.92
C THR A 120 -25.99 -10.38 -20.38
N CYS A 121 -24.79 -10.59 -20.94
CA CYS A 121 -24.65 -11.09 -22.31
C CYS A 121 -25.15 -12.53 -22.49
N ILE A 122 -25.04 -13.37 -21.46
CA ILE A 122 -25.58 -14.74 -21.46
C ILE A 122 -27.11 -14.68 -21.31
N GLU A 123 -27.62 -13.89 -20.36
CA GLU A 123 -29.06 -13.78 -20.09
C GLU A 123 -29.86 -13.21 -21.27
N ASP A 124 -29.32 -12.18 -21.93
CA ASP A 124 -29.95 -11.55 -23.09
C ASP A 124 -29.84 -12.39 -24.38
N ASN A 125 -29.22 -13.58 -24.31
CA ASN A 125 -28.88 -14.42 -25.47
C ASN A 125 -28.20 -13.61 -26.59
N SER A 126 -27.21 -12.81 -26.20
CA SER A 126 -26.52 -11.92 -27.12
C SER A 126 -25.77 -12.67 -28.23
N ASP A 127 -25.55 -11.97 -29.34
CA ASP A 127 -24.84 -12.49 -30.50
C ASP A 127 -23.43 -13.01 -30.14
N VAL A 128 -23.00 -14.06 -30.86
CA VAL A 128 -21.73 -14.76 -30.63
C VAL A 128 -20.54 -13.79 -30.67
N GLN A 129 -20.57 -12.80 -31.57
CA GLN A 129 -19.51 -11.80 -31.69
C GLN A 129 -19.43 -10.90 -30.46
N LYS A 130 -20.58 -10.47 -29.93
CA LYS A 130 -20.64 -9.63 -28.72
C LYS A 130 -20.14 -10.40 -27.50
N PHE A 131 -20.56 -11.65 -27.35
CA PHE A 131 -20.08 -12.52 -26.29
C PHE A 131 -18.56 -12.70 -26.39
N ASN A 132 -18.05 -13.06 -27.58
CA ASN A 132 -16.62 -13.28 -27.81
C ASN A 132 -15.78 -12.02 -27.55
N ALA A 133 -16.28 -10.83 -27.92
CA ALA A 133 -15.60 -9.57 -27.62
C ALA A 133 -15.48 -9.33 -26.11
N LYS A 134 -16.57 -9.50 -25.35
CA LYS A 134 -16.55 -9.35 -23.88
C LYS A 134 -15.67 -10.40 -23.21
N ALA A 135 -15.77 -11.65 -23.64
CA ALA A 135 -14.93 -12.75 -23.19
C ALA A 135 -13.44 -12.47 -23.47
N TYR A 136 -13.12 -11.89 -24.63
CA TYR A 136 -11.75 -11.50 -24.97
C TYR A 136 -11.21 -10.42 -24.02
N PHE A 137 -11.98 -9.37 -23.73
CA PHE A 137 -11.54 -8.33 -22.79
C PHE A 137 -11.30 -8.90 -21.40
N PHE A 138 -12.24 -9.69 -20.87
CA PHE A 138 -12.09 -10.34 -19.57
C PHE A 138 -10.86 -11.24 -19.50
N THR A 139 -10.69 -12.13 -20.48
CA THR A 139 -9.56 -13.05 -20.53
C THR A 139 -8.22 -12.32 -20.67
N LYS A 140 -8.20 -11.18 -21.39
CA LYS A 140 -7.01 -10.33 -21.52
C LYS A 140 -6.67 -9.62 -20.22
N THR A 141 -7.66 -9.10 -19.50
CA THR A 141 -7.44 -8.53 -18.17
C THR A 141 -6.93 -9.59 -17.20
N MET A 142 -7.46 -10.81 -17.25
CA MET A 142 -6.98 -11.90 -16.40
C MET A 142 -5.55 -12.34 -16.76
N GLU A 143 -5.17 -12.36 -18.03
CA GLU A 143 -3.77 -12.59 -18.44
C GLU A 143 -2.83 -11.52 -17.87
N TYR A 144 -3.25 -10.26 -17.90
CA TYR A 144 -2.48 -9.17 -17.30
C TYR A 144 -2.29 -9.38 -15.79
N LEU A 145 -3.37 -9.70 -15.06
CA LEU A 145 -3.31 -9.96 -13.62
C LEU A 145 -2.48 -11.20 -13.30
N LYS A 146 -2.59 -12.26 -14.09
CA LYS A 146 -1.73 -13.46 -13.99
C LYS A 146 -0.25 -13.09 -14.02
N ASN A 147 0.15 -12.25 -14.98
CA ASN A 147 1.54 -11.82 -15.11
C ASN A 147 1.95 -10.85 -13.99
N LYS A 148 1.04 -9.98 -13.53
CA LYS A 148 1.27 -9.03 -12.44
C LYS A 148 1.53 -9.74 -11.11
N TYR A 149 0.79 -10.81 -10.85
CA TYR A 149 0.87 -11.59 -9.59
C TYR A 149 1.76 -12.83 -9.68
N ASP A 150 2.50 -13.01 -10.77
CA ASP A 150 3.39 -14.17 -10.91
C ASP A 150 4.49 -14.15 -9.84
N GLY A 151 4.64 -15.25 -9.11
CA GLY A 151 5.57 -15.38 -7.99
C GLY A 151 5.20 -14.62 -6.71
N LEU A 152 4.03 -13.95 -6.66
CA LEU A 152 3.52 -13.27 -5.47
C LEU A 152 2.55 -14.17 -4.68
N PRO A 153 2.43 -14.02 -3.34
CA PRO A 153 1.53 -14.84 -2.53
C PRO A 153 0.05 -14.70 -2.94
N GLU A 154 -0.35 -13.55 -3.47
CA GLU A 154 -1.69 -13.28 -3.97
C GLU A 154 -2.13 -14.24 -5.10
N SER A 155 -1.18 -14.79 -5.86
CA SER A 155 -1.47 -15.79 -6.90
C SER A 155 -2.06 -17.09 -6.34
N SER A 156 -1.81 -17.36 -5.05
CA SER A 156 -2.31 -18.56 -4.35
C SER A 156 -3.65 -18.33 -3.66
N TYR A 157 -4.21 -17.11 -3.72
CA TYR A 157 -5.50 -16.83 -3.12
C TYR A 157 -6.62 -17.56 -3.85
N TYR A 158 -7.60 -18.06 -3.10
CA TYR A 158 -8.72 -18.81 -3.64
C TYR A 158 -9.51 -18.02 -4.69
N SER A 159 -9.80 -16.76 -4.40
CA SER A 159 -10.45 -15.81 -5.33
C SER A 159 -9.68 -15.65 -6.64
N PHE A 160 -8.34 -15.63 -6.60
CA PHE A 160 -7.52 -15.52 -7.79
C PHE A 160 -7.52 -16.80 -8.62
N GLN A 161 -7.40 -17.95 -7.96
CA GLN A 161 -7.44 -19.25 -8.63
C GLN A 161 -8.79 -19.49 -9.31
N LYS A 162 -9.89 -19.12 -8.64
CA LYS A 162 -11.23 -19.22 -9.21
C LYS A 162 -11.40 -18.31 -10.43
N LEU A 163 -10.88 -17.09 -10.39
CA LEU A 163 -10.85 -16.20 -11.56
C LEU A 163 -10.02 -16.76 -12.72
N LEU A 164 -8.90 -17.42 -12.44
CA LEU A 164 -8.09 -18.08 -13.48
C LEU A 164 -8.84 -19.24 -14.14
N GLU A 165 -9.51 -20.08 -13.34
CA GLU A 165 -10.36 -21.17 -13.83
C GLU A 165 -11.48 -20.63 -14.72
N LEU A 166 -12.23 -19.64 -14.22
CA LEU A 166 -13.31 -18.98 -14.95
C LEU A 166 -12.82 -18.37 -16.27
N SER A 167 -11.64 -17.72 -16.28
CA SER A 167 -11.06 -17.17 -17.50
C SER A 167 -10.69 -18.23 -18.53
N THR A 168 -10.28 -19.41 -18.06
CA THR A 168 -9.93 -20.53 -18.93
C THR A 168 -11.19 -21.11 -19.56
N HIS A 169 -12.22 -21.35 -18.74
CA HIS A 169 -13.52 -21.82 -19.18
C HIS A 169 -14.18 -20.84 -20.16
N THR A 170 -14.20 -19.55 -19.82
CA THR A 170 -14.73 -18.49 -20.69
C THR A 170 -14.02 -18.45 -22.05
N ARG A 171 -12.68 -18.57 -22.07
CA ARG A 171 -11.90 -18.61 -23.31
C ARG A 171 -12.26 -19.84 -24.16
N SER A 172 -12.38 -21.02 -23.54
CA SER A 172 -12.75 -22.24 -24.26
C SER A 172 -14.15 -22.16 -24.85
N LEU A 173 -15.11 -21.60 -24.11
CA LEU A 173 -16.48 -21.46 -24.58
C LEU A 173 -16.60 -20.44 -25.71
N ALA A 174 -15.89 -19.32 -25.62
CA ALA A 174 -15.84 -18.33 -26.70
C ALA A 174 -15.30 -18.93 -28.01
N ALA A 175 -14.21 -19.71 -27.92
CA ALA A 175 -13.67 -20.46 -29.06
C ALA A 175 -14.68 -21.48 -29.60
N LEU A 176 -15.32 -22.27 -28.72
CA LEU A 176 -16.33 -23.25 -29.11
C LEU A 176 -17.50 -22.59 -29.86
N ARG A 177 -18.01 -21.45 -29.35
CA ARG A 177 -19.10 -20.72 -29.99
C ARG A 177 -18.71 -20.16 -31.36
N ALA A 178 -17.49 -19.63 -31.49
CA ALA A 178 -16.97 -19.16 -32.78
C ALA A 178 -16.83 -20.30 -33.81
N GLU A 179 -16.35 -21.45 -33.36
CA GLU A 179 -16.22 -22.64 -34.19
C GLU A 179 -17.59 -23.21 -34.57
N ALA A 180 -18.54 -23.25 -33.63
CA ALA A 180 -19.90 -23.71 -33.87
C ALA A 180 -20.57 -22.90 -34.98
N GLU A 181 -20.45 -21.57 -34.96
CA GLU A 181 -21.02 -20.71 -35.99
C GLU A 181 -20.51 -21.08 -37.40
N LYS A 182 -19.22 -21.40 -37.50
CA LYS A 182 -18.57 -21.79 -38.76
C LYS A 182 -18.89 -23.22 -39.20
N TYR A 183 -18.90 -24.18 -38.28
CA TYR A 183 -18.92 -25.61 -38.62
C TYR A 183 -20.28 -26.27 -38.47
N ARG A 184 -21.24 -25.67 -37.76
CA ARG A 184 -22.59 -26.22 -37.56
C ARG A 184 -23.30 -26.60 -38.87
N PRO A 185 -23.21 -25.83 -39.98
CA PRO A 185 -23.81 -26.24 -41.26
C PRO A 185 -23.20 -27.51 -41.87
N TYR A 186 -21.97 -27.86 -41.51
CA TYR A 186 -21.19 -28.93 -42.14
C TYR A 186 -21.06 -30.19 -41.28
N LEU A 187 -21.23 -30.08 -39.96
CA LEU A 187 -20.98 -31.17 -39.01
C LEU A 187 -22.24 -31.72 -38.32
N ALA A 188 -23.42 -31.16 -38.57
CA ALA A 188 -24.67 -31.51 -37.87
C ALA A 188 -25.04 -33.01 -37.86
N TYR A 189 -24.50 -33.82 -38.78
CA TYR A 189 -24.83 -35.24 -38.94
C TYR A 189 -23.67 -36.21 -38.70
N THR A 190 -22.51 -35.74 -38.23
CA THR A 190 -21.37 -36.59 -37.87
C THR A 190 -21.23 -36.67 -36.35
N GLY A 191 -20.75 -37.81 -35.82
CA GLY A 191 -20.54 -37.97 -34.37
C GLY A 191 -19.61 -36.91 -33.75
N SER A 192 -18.71 -36.34 -34.55
CA SER A 192 -17.83 -35.24 -34.17
C SER A 192 -18.52 -33.86 -34.13
N GLY A 193 -19.71 -33.71 -34.71
CA GLY A 193 -20.50 -32.48 -34.66
C GLY A 193 -21.33 -32.30 -33.40
N TYR A 194 -21.42 -33.32 -32.55
CA TYR A 194 -22.20 -33.29 -31.31
C TYR A 194 -21.79 -32.12 -30.39
N LEU A 195 -20.51 -31.80 -30.31
CA LEU A 195 -19.97 -30.71 -29.49
C LEU A 195 -20.50 -29.32 -29.93
N TYR A 196 -20.80 -29.16 -31.22
CA TYR A 196 -21.30 -27.91 -31.79
C TYR A 196 -22.83 -27.82 -31.79
N ASN A 197 -23.52 -28.77 -31.15
CA ASN A 197 -24.95 -28.75 -30.99
C ASN A 197 -25.36 -27.60 -30.06
N GLU A 198 -26.44 -26.91 -30.43
CA GLU A 198 -27.00 -25.80 -29.66
C GLU A 198 -27.35 -26.20 -28.22
N ASN A 199 -27.84 -27.43 -28.01
CA ASN A 199 -28.16 -27.92 -26.67
C ASN A 199 -26.91 -28.01 -25.77
N VAL A 200 -25.80 -28.53 -26.32
CA VAL A 200 -24.54 -28.69 -25.56
C VAL A 200 -23.93 -27.32 -25.27
N ILE A 201 -23.97 -26.39 -26.22
CA ILE A 201 -23.48 -25.02 -26.05
C ILE A 201 -24.32 -24.28 -25.00
N ASN A 202 -25.65 -24.43 -25.04
CA ASN A 202 -26.54 -23.81 -24.07
C ASN A 202 -26.32 -24.36 -22.66
N GLU A 203 -26.08 -25.67 -22.53
CA GLU A 203 -25.74 -26.29 -21.25
C GLU A 203 -24.41 -25.72 -20.70
N GLN A 204 -23.39 -25.60 -21.54
CA GLN A 204 -22.12 -24.97 -21.14
C GLN A 204 -22.26 -23.49 -20.79
N LEU A 205 -23.16 -22.76 -21.45
CA LEU A 205 -23.46 -21.38 -21.10
C LEU A 205 -24.15 -21.26 -19.75
N GLU A 206 -25.05 -22.18 -19.43
CA GLU A 206 -25.70 -22.21 -18.12
C GLU A 206 -24.69 -22.53 -17.02
N TYR A 207 -23.79 -23.50 -17.24
CA TYR A 207 -22.70 -23.77 -16.29
C TYR A 207 -21.77 -22.56 -16.13
N LEU A 208 -21.40 -21.89 -17.23
CA LEU A 208 -20.61 -20.68 -17.16
C LEU A 208 -21.34 -19.56 -16.40
N LYS A 209 -22.65 -19.42 -16.60
CA LYS A 209 -23.48 -18.45 -15.90
C LYS A 209 -23.40 -18.67 -14.39
N THR A 210 -23.68 -19.89 -13.93
CA THR A 210 -23.59 -20.24 -12.49
C THR A 210 -22.19 -19.98 -11.95
N GLU A 211 -21.15 -20.35 -12.70
CA GLU A 211 -19.77 -20.12 -12.27
C GLU A 211 -19.43 -18.62 -12.15
N ILE A 212 -19.95 -17.78 -13.04
CA ILE A 212 -19.80 -16.31 -12.95
C ILE A 212 -20.52 -15.77 -11.71
N GLU A 213 -21.75 -16.21 -11.44
CA GLU A 213 -22.51 -15.80 -10.25
C GLU A 213 -21.78 -16.17 -8.96
N ASP A 214 -21.33 -17.41 -8.84
CA ASP A 214 -20.55 -17.89 -7.69
C ASP A 214 -19.26 -17.09 -7.52
N THR A 215 -18.58 -16.80 -8.63
CA THR A 215 -17.34 -16.01 -8.60
C THR A 215 -17.63 -14.58 -8.13
N ILE A 216 -18.71 -13.94 -8.60
CA ILE A 216 -19.11 -12.59 -8.14
C ILE A 216 -19.37 -12.59 -6.63
N VAL A 217 -20.02 -13.62 -6.08
CA VAL A 217 -20.23 -13.75 -4.63
C VAL A 217 -18.90 -13.82 -3.90
N ILE A 218 -17.97 -14.69 -4.34
CA ILE A 218 -16.63 -14.82 -3.75
C ILE A 218 -15.87 -13.49 -3.77
N LEU A 219 -15.94 -12.73 -4.88
CA LEU A 219 -15.27 -11.44 -4.99
C LEU A 219 -15.87 -10.40 -4.05
N LYS A 220 -17.18 -10.43 -3.82
CA LYS A 220 -17.87 -9.53 -2.89
C LYS A 220 -17.55 -9.86 -1.43
N GLU A 221 -17.37 -11.14 -1.09
CA GLU A 221 -16.96 -11.57 0.25
C GLU A 221 -15.49 -11.30 0.56
N ALA A 222 -14.64 -11.19 -0.47
CA ALA A 222 -13.22 -10.87 -0.32
C ALA A 222 -12.94 -9.38 -0.05
N ASN A 223 -13.94 -8.50 -0.20
CA ASN A 223 -13.88 -7.07 0.12
C ASN A 223 -14.30 -6.77 1.55
#